data_AF-E9RZ72-F1
#
_entry.id   AF-E9RZ72-F1
#
_cell.length_a   1.000
_cell.length_b   1.000
_cell.length_c   1.000
_cell.angle_alpha   90.00
_cell.angle_beta   90.00
_cell.angle_gamma   90.00
#
_symmetry.space_group_name_H-M   'P 1'
#
loop_
_entity.id
_entity.type
_entity.pdbx_description
1 polymer ?
#
loop_
_entity_poly.entity_id
_entity_poly.type
_entity_poly.pdbx_seq_one_letter_code
_entity_poly.pdbx_strand_id
1 'polypeptide(L)'
;MTTISKKEVHKFLDKHPDIPFSAAKFEYSLYLEPEAVEYANAVSEKMLGESEEDLRSKRMIERAETTEEMLKLMRKPLSGGNRSRLRGKLLEYETVLMPCIKEKTMKNGQDIFIENTLYFFLHCEENCCNWLMKEYSNIRNEYLKSMLCLVIGFRGDVEMIPFLMKETERLERMYPQETYAQGPILAIQELAVRFLN
;
A
#
# COMPACT_ATOMS: atom_id res chain seq x y z
N MET A 1 10.53 25.66 -10.07
CA MET A 1 10.20 24.63 -9.07
C MET A 1 10.96 25.00 -7.81
N THR A 2 10.26 25.24 -6.69
CA THR A 2 10.91 25.53 -5.42
C THR A 2 11.41 24.21 -4.85
N THR A 3 12.73 24.02 -4.82
CA THR A 3 13.35 22.82 -4.26
C THR A 3 13.12 22.81 -2.76
N ILE A 4 12.39 21.82 -2.25
CA ILE A 4 12.14 21.71 -0.81
C ILE A 4 13.43 21.33 -0.08
N SER A 5 13.77 22.06 0.99
CA SER A 5 15.02 21.81 1.72
C SER A 5 14.88 20.71 2.76
N LYS A 6 15.97 19.99 3.04
CA LYS A 6 16.06 19.02 4.15
C LYS A 6 15.54 19.60 5.47
N LYS A 7 15.92 20.84 5.78
CA LYS A 7 15.53 21.54 7.01
C LYS A 7 14.02 21.77 7.10
N GLU A 8 13.37 22.10 6.00
CA GLU A 8 11.91 22.28 5.95
C GLU A 8 11.19 20.96 6.17
N VAL A 9 11.66 19.87 5.55
CA VAL A 9 11.09 18.53 5.72
C VAL A 9 11.22 18.05 7.16
N HIS A 10 12.39 18.18 7.78
CA HIS A 10 12.58 17.78 9.19
C HIS A 10 11.68 18.58 10.13
N LYS A 11 11.63 19.91 9.95
CA LYS A 11 10.74 20.77 10.75
C LYS A 11 9.26 20.40 10.59
N PHE A 12 8.87 19.90 9.41
CA PHE A 12 7.52 19.40 9.18
C PHE A 12 7.30 18.10 9.96
N LEU A 13 8.18 17.11 9.81
CA LEU A 13 8.08 15.83 10.52
C LEU A 13 8.11 16.00 12.06
N ASP A 14 8.84 16.98 12.58
CA ASP A 14 8.84 17.31 14.01
C ASP A 14 7.47 17.77 14.52
N LYS A 15 6.67 18.41 13.66
CA LYS A 15 5.30 18.87 13.98
C LYS A 15 4.24 17.80 13.73
N HIS A 16 4.53 16.86 12.84
CA HIS A 16 3.64 15.79 12.40
C HIS A 16 4.29 14.44 12.72
N PRO A 17 4.43 14.10 14.02
CA PRO A 17 5.17 12.91 14.41
C PRO A 17 4.48 11.63 13.93
N ASP A 18 5.32 10.67 13.55
CA ASP A 18 4.90 9.28 13.41
C ASP A 18 4.39 8.75 14.75
N ILE A 19 3.29 8.00 14.73
CA ILE A 19 2.74 7.33 15.90
C ILE A 19 2.99 5.82 15.84
N PRO A 20 3.36 5.18 16.96
CA PRO A 20 3.74 3.76 16.96
C PRO A 20 2.65 2.80 16.49
N PHE A 21 1.37 3.16 16.68
CA PHE A 21 0.23 2.29 16.39
C PHE A 21 -0.73 2.94 15.40
N SER A 22 -0.61 2.54 14.13
CA SER A 22 -1.57 2.86 13.08
C SER A 22 -1.58 1.77 12.01
N ALA A 23 -2.66 1.67 11.24
CA ALA A 23 -2.73 0.75 10.11
C ALA A 23 -1.62 1.06 9.07
N ALA A 24 -1.36 2.35 8.83
CA ALA A 24 -0.29 2.80 7.94
C ALA A 24 1.09 2.34 8.45
N LYS A 25 1.36 2.46 9.76
CA LYS A 25 2.63 2.04 10.35
C LYS A 25 2.81 0.53 10.28
N PHE A 26 1.74 -0.23 10.51
CA PHE A 26 1.76 -1.68 10.36
C PHE A 26 2.12 -2.08 8.92
N GLU A 27 1.38 -1.57 7.93
CA GLU A 27 1.66 -1.84 6.51
C GLU A 27 3.07 -1.39 6.13
N TYR A 28 3.47 -0.15 6.43
CA TYR A 28 4.82 0.37 6.17
C TYR A 28 5.92 -0.57 6.70
N SER A 29 5.76 -1.07 7.93
CA SER A 29 6.75 -1.97 8.54
C SER A 29 6.88 -3.31 7.82
N LEU A 30 5.80 -3.81 7.20
CA LEU A 30 5.86 -5.05 6.40
C LEU A 30 6.72 -4.89 5.14
N TYR A 31 6.82 -3.67 4.59
CA TYR A 31 7.58 -3.39 3.37
C TYR A 31 9.04 -3.00 3.62
N LEU A 32 9.39 -2.65 4.87
CA LEU A 32 10.78 -2.42 5.25
C LEU A 32 11.60 -3.72 5.34
N GLU A 33 10.96 -4.82 5.76
CA GLU A 33 11.63 -6.09 6.05
C GLU A 33 10.92 -7.26 5.35
N PRO A 34 10.88 -7.29 3.99
CA PRO A 34 10.11 -8.28 3.25
C PRO A 34 10.57 -9.72 3.54
N GLU A 35 11.86 -9.94 3.78
CA GLU A 35 12.43 -11.25 4.12
C GLU A 35 11.88 -11.79 5.46
N ALA A 36 11.72 -10.91 6.45
CA ALA A 36 11.16 -11.28 7.74
C ALA A 36 9.68 -11.68 7.62
N VAL A 37 8.93 -11.00 6.75
CA VAL A 37 7.53 -11.33 6.46
C VAL A 37 7.42 -12.68 5.76
N GLU A 38 8.25 -12.96 4.77
CA GLU A 38 8.29 -14.27 4.09
C GLU A 38 8.65 -15.39 5.07
N TYR A 39 9.66 -15.19 5.90
CA TYR A 39 10.05 -16.15 6.93
C TYR A 39 8.91 -16.43 7.92
N ALA A 40 8.25 -15.39 8.43
CA ALA A 40 7.13 -15.53 9.35
C ALA A 40 5.96 -16.31 8.72
N ASN A 41 5.63 -16.04 7.46
CA ASN A 41 4.61 -16.78 6.73
C ASN A 41 4.99 -18.27 6.58
N ALA A 42 6.24 -18.57 6.21
CA ALA A 42 6.73 -19.94 6.05
C ALA A 42 6.72 -20.73 7.38
N VAL A 43 7.08 -20.10 8.50
CA VAL A 43 7.00 -20.71 9.83
C VAL A 43 5.56 -20.96 10.23
N SER A 44 4.67 -19.99 10.01
CA SER A 44 3.24 -20.10 10.32
C SER A 44 2.59 -21.27 9.58
N GLU A 45 2.86 -21.41 8.27
CA GLU A 45 2.36 -22.53 7.47
C GLU A 45 2.83 -23.90 8.00
N LYS A 46 4.10 -24.00 8.40
CA LYS A 46 4.66 -25.25 8.93
C LYS A 46 4.09 -25.62 10.30
N MET A 47 3.84 -24.62 11.16
CA MET A 47 3.44 -24.85 12.55
C MET A 47 1.93 -25.05 12.73
N LEU A 48 1.11 -24.34 11.95
CA LEU A 48 -0.36 -24.37 12.10
C LEU A 48 -1.03 -25.39 11.18
N GLY A 49 -0.33 -25.89 10.16
CA GLY A 49 -0.89 -26.74 9.11
C GLY A 49 -1.87 -25.99 8.20
N GLU A 50 -2.19 -26.57 7.03
CA GLU A 50 -3.18 -26.01 6.11
C GLU A 50 -4.59 -26.50 6.51
N SER A 51 -5.50 -25.57 6.84
CA SER A 51 -6.92 -25.90 7.05
C SER A 51 -7.60 -26.34 5.74
N GLU A 52 -8.75 -27.03 5.81
CA GLU A 52 -9.53 -27.34 4.59
C GLU A 52 -9.93 -26.07 3.82
N GLU A 53 -10.21 -24.99 4.54
CA GLU A 53 -10.50 -23.68 3.94
C GLU A 53 -9.28 -23.09 3.23
N ASP A 54 -8.09 -23.24 3.81
CA ASP A 54 -6.84 -22.81 3.18
C ASP A 54 -6.55 -23.60 1.91
N LEU A 55 -6.70 -24.93 1.96
CA LEU A 55 -6.55 -25.80 0.80
C LEU A 55 -7.55 -25.44 -0.31
N ARG A 56 -8.79 -25.11 0.06
CA ARG A 56 -9.80 -24.65 -0.90
C ARG A 56 -9.40 -23.31 -1.52
N SER A 57 -8.94 -22.35 -0.71
CA SER A 57 -8.55 -21.02 -1.19
C SER A 57 -7.31 -21.08 -2.07
N LYS A 58 -6.33 -21.93 -1.73
CA LYS A 58 -5.16 -22.25 -2.56
C LYS A 58 -5.57 -22.74 -3.95
N ARG A 59 -6.46 -23.74 -4.03
CA ARG A 59 -7.01 -24.23 -5.31
C ARG A 59 -7.76 -23.15 -6.10
N MET A 60 -8.46 -22.24 -5.43
CA MET A 60 -9.13 -21.12 -6.10
C MET A 60 -8.12 -20.15 -6.72
N ILE A 61 -7.03 -19.84 -6.03
CA ILE A 61 -5.95 -18.97 -6.52
C ILE A 61 -5.25 -19.64 -7.71
N GLU A 62 -4.87 -20.90 -7.58
CA GLU A 62 -4.20 -21.67 -8.64
C GLU A 62 -5.03 -21.74 -9.93
N ARG A 63 -6.35 -21.88 -9.81
CA ARG A 63 -7.28 -21.99 -10.96
C ARG A 63 -7.80 -20.66 -11.49
N ALA A 64 -7.57 -19.54 -10.80
CA ALA A 64 -8.01 -18.24 -11.30
C ALA A 64 -7.19 -17.87 -12.55
N GLU A 65 -7.84 -17.78 -13.70
CA GLU A 65 -7.19 -17.47 -14.98
C GLU A 65 -7.71 -16.15 -15.56
N THR A 66 -8.87 -15.68 -15.08
CA THR A 66 -9.48 -14.44 -15.56
C THR A 66 -9.22 -13.28 -14.61
N THR A 67 -9.16 -12.07 -15.17
CA THR A 67 -9.11 -10.82 -14.41
C THR A 67 -10.23 -10.73 -13.38
N GLU A 68 -11.45 -11.15 -13.72
CA GLU A 68 -12.59 -11.08 -12.80
C GLU A 68 -12.42 -11.98 -11.58
N GLU A 69 -11.93 -13.21 -11.76
CA GLU A 69 -11.67 -14.14 -10.66
C GLU A 69 -10.59 -13.61 -9.72
N MET A 70 -9.49 -13.10 -10.28
CA MET A 70 -8.41 -12.51 -9.49
C MET A 70 -8.89 -11.28 -8.70
N LEU A 71 -9.67 -10.40 -9.31
CA LEU A 71 -10.24 -9.23 -8.64
C LEU A 71 -11.27 -9.61 -7.55
N LYS A 72 -11.98 -10.75 -7.70
CA LYS A 72 -12.82 -11.29 -6.63
C LYS A 72 -11.97 -11.81 -5.47
N LEU A 73 -10.86 -12.49 -5.76
CA LEU A 73 -9.93 -12.99 -4.74
C LEU A 73 -9.25 -11.86 -3.95
N MET A 74 -8.96 -10.72 -4.58
CA MET A 74 -8.42 -9.52 -3.88
C MET A 74 -9.33 -8.98 -2.76
N ARG A 75 -10.59 -9.42 -2.70
CA ARG A 75 -11.59 -9.00 -1.70
C ARG A 75 -11.86 -10.07 -0.65
N LYS A 76 -11.22 -11.23 -0.76
CA LYS A 76 -11.47 -12.40 0.08
C LYS A 76 -10.49 -12.42 1.26
N PRO A 77 -10.95 -12.68 2.50
CA PRO A 77 -10.03 -12.96 3.60
C PRO A 77 -9.25 -14.25 3.31
N LEU A 78 -7.94 -14.17 3.38
CA LEU A 78 -7.01 -15.26 3.11
C LEU A 78 -5.99 -15.33 4.24
N SER A 79 -5.50 -16.53 4.56
CA SER A 79 -4.32 -16.69 5.41
C SER A 79 -3.10 -15.98 4.82
N GLY A 80 -2.10 -15.69 5.63
CA GLY A 80 -0.87 -15.01 5.19
C GLY A 80 -0.23 -15.71 3.98
N GLY A 81 -0.19 -17.04 4.01
CA GLY A 81 0.27 -17.88 2.92
C GLY A 81 -0.53 -17.74 1.63
N ASN A 82 -1.85 -17.86 1.70
CA ASN A 82 -2.70 -17.71 0.51
C ASN A 82 -2.72 -16.27 -0.01
N ARG A 83 -2.60 -15.27 0.87
CA ARG A 83 -2.46 -13.86 0.49
C ARG A 83 -1.15 -13.64 -0.28
N SER A 84 -0.04 -14.20 0.17
CA SER A 84 1.25 -14.15 -0.55
C SER A 84 1.15 -14.82 -1.93
N ARG A 85 0.56 -16.03 -2.01
CA ARG A 85 0.32 -16.73 -3.29
C ARG A 85 -0.54 -15.92 -4.27
N LEU A 86 -1.65 -15.34 -3.79
CA LEU A 86 -2.50 -14.48 -4.61
C LEU A 86 -1.70 -13.29 -5.13
N ARG A 87 -0.97 -12.60 -4.25
CA ARG A 87 -0.18 -11.41 -4.59
C ARG A 87 0.90 -11.69 -5.64
N GLY A 88 1.62 -12.80 -5.53
CA GLY A 88 2.57 -13.25 -6.57
C GLY A 88 1.88 -13.45 -7.92
N LYS A 89 0.74 -14.15 -7.92
CA LYS A 89 -0.05 -14.36 -9.14
C LYS A 89 -0.60 -13.06 -9.75
N LEU A 90 -0.99 -12.08 -8.94
CA LEU A 90 -1.43 -10.77 -9.45
C LEU A 90 -0.29 -10.07 -10.22
N LEU A 91 0.95 -10.16 -9.74
CA LEU A 91 2.11 -9.56 -10.40
C LEU A 91 2.44 -10.26 -11.73
N GLU A 92 2.30 -11.59 -11.80
CA GLU A 92 2.46 -12.34 -13.06
C GLU A 92 1.49 -11.88 -14.17
N TYR A 93 0.34 -11.34 -13.80
CA TYR A 93 -0.72 -10.87 -14.70
C TYR A 93 -0.81 -9.34 -14.76
N GLU A 94 0.24 -8.63 -14.35
CA GLU A 94 0.25 -7.17 -14.20
C GLU A 94 -0.29 -6.44 -15.42
N THR A 95 0.20 -6.75 -16.63
CA THR A 95 -0.19 -6.04 -17.86
C THR A 95 -1.70 -6.03 -18.09
N VAL A 96 -2.37 -7.13 -17.76
CA VAL A 96 -3.83 -7.29 -17.94
C VAL A 96 -4.61 -6.76 -16.74
N LEU A 97 -4.06 -6.87 -15.53
CA LEU A 97 -4.73 -6.45 -14.29
C LEU A 97 -4.62 -4.96 -14.02
N MET A 98 -3.52 -4.31 -14.43
CA MET A 98 -3.20 -2.92 -14.11
C MET A 98 -4.35 -1.95 -14.43
N PRO A 99 -4.97 -1.96 -15.63
CA PRO A 99 -6.09 -1.06 -15.93
C PRO A 99 -7.30 -1.30 -15.02
N CYS A 100 -7.59 -2.57 -14.71
CA CYS A 100 -8.74 -2.95 -13.89
C CYS A 100 -8.54 -2.62 -12.41
N ILE A 101 -7.33 -2.79 -11.88
CA ILE A 101 -6.98 -2.41 -10.50
C ILE A 101 -7.03 -0.89 -10.37
N LYS A 102 -6.47 -0.12 -11.32
CA LYS A 102 -6.57 1.33 -11.38
C LYS A 102 -8.04 1.81 -11.37
N GLU A 103 -8.91 1.19 -12.18
CA GLU A 103 -10.33 1.54 -12.18
C GLU A 103 -11.01 1.25 -10.83
N LYS A 104 -10.78 0.06 -10.26
CA LYS A 104 -11.39 -0.33 -8.97
C LYS A 104 -10.87 0.50 -7.80
N THR A 105 -9.63 0.95 -7.84
CA THR A 105 -9.02 1.85 -6.84
C THR A 105 -9.83 3.14 -6.69
N MET A 106 -10.45 3.65 -7.76
CA MET A 106 -11.26 4.87 -7.68
C MET A 106 -12.54 4.70 -6.85
N LYS A 107 -13.09 3.49 -6.78
CA LYS A 107 -14.45 3.23 -6.27
C LYS A 107 -14.51 2.31 -5.05
N ASN A 108 -13.48 1.50 -4.80
CA ASN A 108 -13.49 0.48 -3.75
C ASN A 108 -12.93 1.03 -2.43
N GLY A 109 -13.50 0.58 -1.32
CA GLY A 109 -13.11 0.97 0.04
C GLY A 109 -13.07 -0.19 1.02
N GLN A 110 -13.05 -1.44 0.54
CA GLN A 110 -12.93 -2.62 1.40
C GLN A 110 -11.46 -2.83 1.79
N ASP A 111 -11.18 -2.91 3.09
CA ASP A 111 -9.80 -2.97 3.63
C ASP A 111 -8.93 -4.06 2.99
N ILE A 112 -9.46 -5.28 2.86
CA ILE A 112 -8.73 -6.40 2.21
C ILE A 112 -8.33 -6.06 0.77
N PHE A 113 -9.20 -5.35 0.04
CA PHE A 113 -8.90 -4.92 -1.32
C PHE A 113 -7.84 -3.81 -1.31
N ILE A 114 -7.91 -2.89 -0.36
CA ILE A 114 -6.94 -1.80 -0.18
C ILE A 114 -5.55 -2.39 0.07
N GLU A 115 -5.41 -3.33 1.00
CA GLU A 115 -4.12 -3.99 1.31
C GLU A 115 -3.52 -4.71 0.09
N ASN A 116 -4.34 -5.43 -0.67
CA ASN A 116 -3.86 -6.11 -1.89
C ASN A 116 -3.53 -5.12 -3.02
N THR A 117 -4.25 -4.00 -3.11
CA THR A 117 -3.98 -2.93 -4.07
C THR A 117 -2.68 -2.20 -3.72
N LEU A 118 -2.46 -1.91 -2.44
CA LEU A 118 -1.23 -1.32 -1.93
C LEU A 118 -0.03 -2.20 -2.30
N TYR A 119 -0.09 -3.49 -1.95
CA TYR A 119 0.96 -4.44 -2.33
C TYR A 119 1.20 -4.45 -3.84
N PHE A 120 0.14 -4.57 -4.65
CA PHE A 120 0.29 -4.61 -6.10
C PHE A 120 1.02 -3.37 -6.62
N PHE A 121 0.62 -2.17 -6.20
CA PHE A 121 1.29 -0.93 -6.63
C PHE A 121 2.68 -0.72 -6.03
N LEU A 122 3.05 -1.40 -4.95
CA LEU A 122 4.42 -1.37 -4.43
C LEU A 122 5.37 -2.27 -5.23
N HIS A 123 4.86 -3.36 -5.81
CA HIS A 123 5.69 -4.41 -6.40
C HIS A 123 5.54 -4.60 -7.92
N CYS A 124 4.54 -3.99 -8.55
CA CYS A 124 4.37 -4.03 -10.01
C CYS A 124 5.56 -3.36 -10.73
N GLU A 125 5.93 -3.84 -11.91
CA GLU A 125 7.00 -3.28 -12.74
C GLU A 125 6.70 -1.81 -13.10
N GLU A 126 5.47 -1.48 -13.48
CA GLU A 126 5.07 -0.11 -13.80
C GLU A 126 5.09 0.77 -12.54
N ASN A 127 5.89 1.84 -12.53
CA ASN A 127 5.83 2.84 -11.48
C ASN A 127 4.54 3.67 -11.58
N CYS A 128 3.62 3.42 -10.66
CA CYS A 128 2.30 4.02 -10.66
C CYS A 128 2.24 5.44 -10.06
N CYS A 129 3.36 6.03 -9.59
CA CYS A 129 3.33 7.33 -8.91
C CYS A 129 2.80 8.46 -9.81
N ASN A 130 3.18 8.50 -11.09
CA ASN A 130 2.66 9.51 -12.02
C ASN A 130 1.15 9.40 -12.22
N TRP A 131 0.64 8.17 -12.31
CA TRP A 131 -0.79 7.92 -12.40
C TRP A 131 -1.50 8.33 -11.10
N LEU A 132 -0.94 7.97 -9.94
CA LEU A 132 -1.46 8.39 -8.64
C LEU A 132 -1.55 9.91 -8.56
N MET A 133 -0.47 10.64 -8.87
CA MET A 133 -0.46 12.11 -8.83
C MET A 133 -1.54 12.75 -9.71
N LYS A 134 -1.92 12.10 -10.82
CA LYS A 134 -2.98 12.58 -11.72
C LYS A 134 -4.39 12.25 -11.21
N GLU A 135 -4.60 11.05 -10.69
CA GLU A 135 -5.94 10.51 -10.37
C GLU A 135 -6.27 10.54 -8.87
N TYR A 136 -5.32 10.91 -8.00
CA TYR A 136 -5.46 10.83 -6.54
C TYR A 136 -6.74 11.52 -6.02
N SER A 137 -7.08 12.69 -6.57
CA SER A 137 -8.29 13.43 -6.17
C SER A 137 -9.59 12.69 -6.50
N ASN A 138 -9.58 11.79 -7.48
CA ASN A 138 -10.74 11.01 -7.91
C ASN A 138 -10.99 9.77 -7.05
N ILE A 139 -10.03 9.39 -6.21
CA ILE A 139 -10.16 8.30 -5.25
C ILE A 139 -11.14 8.70 -4.15
N ARG A 140 -12.16 7.86 -3.91
CA ARG A 140 -13.22 8.20 -2.95
C ARG A 140 -12.89 7.84 -1.51
N ASN A 141 -12.15 6.76 -1.29
CA ASN A 141 -11.87 6.25 0.04
C ASN A 141 -10.61 6.91 0.62
N GLU A 142 -10.74 7.53 1.79
CA GLU A 142 -9.69 8.34 2.42
C GLU A 142 -8.62 7.49 3.11
N TYR A 143 -9.00 6.29 3.60
CA TYR A 143 -8.04 5.31 4.08
C TYR A 143 -7.17 4.77 2.94
N LEU A 144 -7.76 4.45 1.78
CA LEU A 144 -7.02 4.05 0.58
C LEU A 144 -6.09 5.17 0.10
N LYS A 145 -6.54 6.42 0.09
CA LYS A 145 -5.70 7.59 -0.18
C LYS A 145 -4.46 7.62 0.72
N SER A 146 -4.67 7.49 2.03
CA SER A 146 -3.58 7.38 3.02
C SER A 146 -2.61 6.24 2.69
N MET A 147 -3.11 5.04 2.41
CA MET A 147 -2.27 3.89 2.06
C MET A 147 -1.48 4.12 0.76
N LEU A 148 -2.09 4.73 -0.26
CA LEU A 148 -1.43 5.01 -1.54
C LEU A 148 -0.32 6.06 -1.42
N CYS A 149 -0.33 6.89 -0.38
CA CYS A 149 0.83 7.73 -0.07
C CYS A 149 2.07 6.87 0.21
N LEU A 150 1.95 5.67 0.79
CA LEU A 150 3.10 4.78 1.00
C LEU A 150 3.70 4.34 -0.34
N VAL A 151 2.89 4.10 -1.38
CA VAL A 151 3.39 3.84 -2.74
C VAL A 151 4.26 5.00 -3.23
N ILE A 152 3.80 6.24 -3.02
CA ILE A 152 4.54 7.45 -3.34
C ILE A 152 5.84 7.53 -2.52
N GLY A 153 5.80 7.17 -1.24
CA GLY A 153 6.98 7.15 -0.36
C GLY A 153 8.07 6.20 -0.84
N PHE A 154 7.70 4.95 -1.14
CA PHE A 154 8.64 3.90 -1.53
C PHE A 154 9.09 4.01 -2.99
N ARG A 155 8.23 4.51 -3.89
CA ARG A 155 8.49 4.46 -5.34
C ARG A 155 8.58 5.82 -6.02
N GLY A 156 8.16 6.88 -5.35
CA GLY A 156 8.21 8.24 -5.88
C GLY A 156 9.56 8.91 -5.68
N ASP A 157 9.56 10.20 -6.03
CA ASP A 157 10.72 11.09 -5.98
C ASP A 157 10.46 12.28 -5.03
N VAL A 158 11.54 12.98 -4.67
CA VAL A 158 11.54 14.13 -3.75
C VAL A 158 10.56 15.25 -4.15
N GLU A 159 10.24 15.38 -5.44
CA GLU A 159 9.28 16.36 -5.97
C GLU A 159 7.84 16.14 -5.48
N MET A 160 7.54 14.94 -4.96
CA MET A 160 6.20 14.59 -4.45
C MET A 160 6.00 14.97 -2.97
N ILE A 161 7.07 15.36 -2.25
CA ILE A 161 6.99 15.76 -0.83
C ILE A 161 6.00 16.92 -0.60
N PRO A 162 5.98 18.01 -1.39
CA PRO A 162 5.01 19.09 -1.19
C PRO A 162 3.55 18.65 -1.29
N PHE A 163 3.25 17.64 -2.10
CA PHE A 163 1.92 17.04 -2.15
C PHE A 163 1.62 16.26 -0.87
N LEU A 164 2.55 15.41 -0.41
CA LEU A 164 2.37 14.62 0.80
C LEU A 164 2.22 15.50 2.06
N MET A 165 2.94 16.62 2.15
CA MET A 165 2.79 17.58 3.25
C MET A 165 1.39 18.18 3.29
N LYS A 166 0.89 18.67 2.14
CA LYS A 166 -0.49 19.20 2.04
C LYS A 166 -1.52 18.14 2.38
N GLU A 167 -1.26 16.90 1.99
CA GLU A 167 -2.17 15.79 2.23
C GLU A 167 -2.18 15.37 3.70
N THR A 168 -1.02 15.41 4.37
CA THR A 168 -0.90 15.25 5.83
C THR A 168 -1.79 16.26 6.55
N GLU A 169 -1.60 17.56 6.27
CA GLU A 169 -2.39 18.64 6.88
C GLU A 169 -3.89 18.51 6.59
N ARG A 170 -4.25 18.10 5.37
CA ARG A 170 -5.64 17.87 4.98
C ARG A 170 -6.27 16.75 5.81
N LEU A 171 -5.59 15.61 5.93
CA LEU A 171 -6.10 14.44 6.63
C LEU A 171 -6.19 14.68 8.13
N GLU A 172 -5.22 15.33 8.76
CA GLU A 172 -5.30 15.74 10.17
C GLU A 172 -6.49 16.66 10.44
N ARG A 173 -6.73 17.63 9.53
CA ARG A 173 -7.84 18.58 9.68
C ARG A 173 -9.21 17.94 9.45
N MET A 174 -9.33 17.09 8.43
CA MET A 174 -10.62 16.51 8.02
C MET A 174 -10.99 15.26 8.83
N TYR A 175 -10.01 14.50 9.29
CA TYR A 175 -10.18 13.23 9.99
C TYR A 175 -9.35 13.20 11.29
N PRO A 176 -9.57 14.14 12.23
CA PRO A 176 -8.73 14.28 13.42
C PRO A 176 -8.82 13.10 14.42
N GLN A 177 -9.83 12.23 14.27
CA GLN A 177 -10.00 11.03 15.10
C GLN A 177 -9.41 9.77 14.44
N GLU A 178 -8.96 9.88 13.19
CA GLU A 178 -8.40 8.78 12.42
C GLU A 178 -6.88 8.93 12.30
N THR A 179 -6.19 7.83 12.03
CA THR A 179 -4.73 7.85 11.82
C THR A 179 -4.36 7.99 10.34
N TYR A 180 -5.24 8.51 9.48
CA TYR A 180 -5.01 8.57 8.03
C TYR A 180 -3.81 9.45 7.64
N ALA A 181 -3.49 10.48 8.42
CA ALA A 181 -2.32 11.30 8.16
C ALA A 181 -0.99 10.52 8.26
N GLN A 182 -0.98 9.36 8.92
CA GLN A 182 0.24 8.55 9.07
C GLN A 182 0.76 8.00 7.73
N GLY A 183 -0.12 7.71 6.77
CA GLY A 183 0.28 7.30 5.42
C GLY A 183 1.22 8.30 4.74
N PRO A 184 0.82 9.57 4.53
CA PRO A 184 1.71 10.58 3.96
C PRO A 184 2.88 10.96 4.86
N ILE A 185 2.75 10.95 6.20
CA ILE A 185 3.88 11.21 7.10
C ILE A 185 5.00 10.19 6.88
N LEU A 186 4.68 8.90 6.91
CA LEU A 186 5.64 7.81 6.67
C LEU A 186 6.23 7.89 5.26
N ALA A 187 5.43 8.27 4.27
CA ALA A 187 5.92 8.47 2.91
C ALA A 187 6.94 9.62 2.80
N ILE A 188 6.73 10.73 3.52
CA ILE A 188 7.69 11.84 3.59
C ILE A 188 8.98 11.38 4.26
N GLN A 189 8.89 10.60 5.35
CA GLN A 189 10.07 10.04 6.02
C GLN A 189 10.88 9.18 5.06
N GLU A 190 10.22 8.29 4.31
CA GLU A 190 10.88 7.41 3.34
C GLU A 190 11.61 8.21 2.25
N LEU A 191 10.94 9.21 1.65
CA LEU A 191 11.57 10.07 0.65
C LEU A 191 12.71 10.91 1.23
N ALA A 192 12.57 11.39 2.46
CA ALA A 192 13.63 12.13 3.15
C ALA A 192 14.86 11.25 3.38
N VAL A 193 14.66 10.00 3.78
CA VAL A 193 15.74 9.03 3.98
C VAL A 193 16.45 8.71 2.67
N ARG A 194 15.69 8.51 1.58
CA ARG A 194 16.21 8.12 0.28
C ARG A 194 16.95 9.24 -0.46
N PHE A 195 16.53 10.51 -0.30
CA PHE A 195 17.00 11.60 -1.16
C PHE A 195 17.58 12.82 -0.42
N LEU A 196 17.28 12.99 0.87
CA LEU A 196 17.66 14.19 1.63
C LEU A 196 18.63 13.87 2.78
N ASN A 197 19.01 12.61 2.97
CA ASN A 197 19.99 12.22 3.98
C ASN A 197 21.42 12.62 3.62
#